data_AF-A0A9X4RHC3-F1
#
_entry.id   AF-A0A9X4RHC3-F1
#
_cell.length_a   1.000
_cell.length_b   1.000
_cell.length_c   1.000
_cell.angle_alpha   90.00
_cell.angle_beta   90.00
_cell.angle_gamma   90.00
#
_symmetry.space_group_name_H-M   'P 1'
#
loop_
_entity.id
_entity.type
_entity.pdbx_description
1 polymer ?
#
loop_
_entity_poly.entity_id
_entity_poly.type
_entity_poly.pdbx_seq_one_letter_code
_entity_poly.pdbx_strand_id
1 'polypeptide(L)'
;MNENISEITERMFATATIDDPVFARQLFLDMESSLPINVRINEIGFQALKEQGVYLAEPNTVYEMDKVFYAGDMAGILCSISAKDAEVSSCDQDDQKSKALVMSLTHLRIDTSHPLATKIREYQKLRSMRLAIANSGRTLKPIKSKKNKKGFGA
;
A
#
# COMPACT_ATOMS: atom_id res chain seq x y z
N MET A 1 -6.10 24.46 2.37
CA MET A 1 -6.06 23.49 3.49
C MET A 1 -5.16 22.27 3.17
N ASN A 2 -4.18 22.36 2.25
CA ASN A 2 -3.43 21.18 1.75
C ASN A 2 -1.94 21.14 2.12
N GLU A 3 -1.34 22.25 2.54
CA GLU A 3 0.11 22.31 2.82
C GLU A 3 0.50 21.48 4.05
N ASN A 4 -0.36 21.44 5.07
CA ASN A 4 -0.11 20.69 6.31
C ASN A 4 -0.07 19.15 6.08
N ILE A 5 -0.95 18.63 5.22
CA ILE A 5 -0.97 17.18 4.94
C ILE A 5 0.29 16.77 4.18
N SER A 6 0.73 17.55 3.19
CA SER A 6 1.97 17.30 2.46
C SER A 6 3.18 17.32 3.40
N GLU A 7 3.27 18.30 4.31
CA GLU A 7 4.37 18.38 5.27
C GLU A 7 4.38 17.19 6.23
N ILE A 8 3.21 16.74 6.70
CA ILE A 8 3.08 15.54 7.53
C ILE A 8 3.56 14.29 6.78
N THR A 9 3.13 14.12 5.52
CA THR A 9 3.55 12.99 4.69
C THR A 9 5.06 12.97 4.44
N GLU A 10 5.68 14.12 4.16
CA GLU A 10 7.13 14.23 4.00
C GLU A 10 7.88 13.89 5.29
N ARG A 11 7.38 14.34 6.45
CA ARG A 11 7.93 13.95 7.76
C ARG A 11 7.83 12.44 7.98
N MET A 12 6.70 11.81 7.64
CA MET A 12 6.53 10.36 7.75
C MET A 12 7.54 9.60 6.89
N PHE A 13 7.81 10.05 5.66
CA PHE A 13 8.88 9.46 4.84
C PHE A 13 10.24 9.65 5.50
N ALA A 14 10.57 10.84 6.01
CA ALA A 14 11.87 11.11 6.63
C ALA A 14 12.15 10.26 7.88
N THR A 15 11.11 9.87 8.62
CA THR A 15 11.23 9.08 9.85
C THR A 15 10.96 7.58 9.66
N ALA A 16 10.56 7.13 8.47
CA ALA A 16 10.21 5.74 8.23
C ALA A 16 11.42 4.82 8.44
N THR A 17 11.21 3.74 9.20
CA THR A 17 12.22 2.71 9.44
C THR A 17 11.92 1.43 8.69
N ILE A 18 10.67 1.19 8.29
CA ILE A 18 10.26 0.01 7.54
C ILE A 18 10.50 0.21 6.05
N ASP A 19 10.19 1.38 5.50
CA ASP A 19 10.30 1.64 4.06
C ASP A 19 11.60 2.36 3.70
N ASP A 20 12.12 2.10 2.50
CA ASP A 20 13.15 2.98 1.93
C ASP A 20 12.48 4.31 1.58
N PRO A 21 12.86 5.43 2.23
CA PRO A 21 12.12 6.68 2.10
C PRO A 21 12.19 7.27 0.70
N VAL A 22 13.29 7.04 -0.05
CA VAL A 22 13.43 7.54 -1.41
C VAL A 22 12.57 6.71 -2.37
N PHE A 23 12.66 5.39 -2.25
CA PHE A 23 11.92 4.49 -3.11
C PHE A 23 10.41 4.54 -2.85
N ALA A 24 9.98 4.52 -1.59
CA ALA A 24 8.57 4.58 -1.23
C ALA A 24 7.94 5.91 -1.61
N ARG A 25 8.64 7.04 -1.43
CA ARG A 25 8.18 8.35 -1.88
C ARG A 25 8.01 8.42 -3.39
N GLN A 26 8.99 7.93 -4.16
CA GLN A 26 8.87 7.92 -5.61
C GLN A 26 7.72 7.02 -6.06
N LEU A 27 7.56 5.83 -5.47
CA LEU A 27 6.46 4.94 -5.79
C LEU A 27 5.10 5.57 -5.44
N PHE A 28 5.00 6.24 -4.29
CA PHE A 28 3.78 6.95 -3.88
C PHE A 28 3.35 8.00 -4.93
N LEU A 29 4.29 8.84 -5.38
CA LEU A 29 4.03 9.85 -6.41
C LEU A 29 3.67 9.21 -7.77
N ASP A 30 4.41 8.16 -8.16
CA ASP A 30 4.13 7.43 -9.40
C ASP A 30 2.69 6.85 -9.36
N MET A 31 2.29 6.26 -8.24
CA MET A 31 0.95 5.71 -8.03
C MET A 31 -0.12 6.80 -8.05
N GLU A 32 0.07 7.90 -7.32
CA GLU A 32 -0.86 9.04 -7.29
C GLU A 32 -1.13 9.58 -8.70
N SER A 33 -0.08 9.70 -9.53
CA SER A 33 -0.21 10.14 -10.93
C SER A 33 -0.84 9.10 -11.87
N SER A 34 -0.91 7.84 -11.46
CA SER A 34 -1.45 6.72 -12.25
C SER A 34 -2.87 6.34 -11.85
N LEU A 35 -3.49 7.05 -10.89
CA LEU A 35 -4.86 6.78 -10.47
C LEU A 35 -5.85 7.11 -11.61
N PRO A 36 -6.91 6.31 -11.79
CA PRO A 36 -7.25 5.10 -11.01
C PRO A 36 -6.45 3.84 -11.41
N ILE A 37 -6.21 2.94 -10.45
CA ILE A 37 -5.46 1.68 -10.67
C ILE A 37 -6.34 0.46 -10.38
N ASN A 38 -6.44 -0.45 -11.35
CA ASN A 38 -7.13 -1.74 -11.15
C ASN A 38 -6.31 -2.67 -10.26
N VAL A 39 -6.94 -3.16 -9.19
CA VAL A 39 -6.32 -4.04 -8.20
C VAL A 39 -7.20 -5.21 -7.83
N ARG A 40 -6.59 -6.27 -7.31
CA ARG A 40 -7.26 -7.39 -6.65
C ARG A 40 -6.77 -7.48 -5.22
N ILE A 41 -7.56 -8.03 -4.32
CA ILE A 41 -7.13 -8.28 -2.95
C ILE A 41 -6.37 -9.62 -2.94
N ASN A 42 -5.32 -9.72 -2.14
CA ASN A 42 -4.56 -10.97 -1.98
C ASN A 42 -5.06 -11.75 -0.76
N GLU A 43 -4.60 -12.99 -0.60
CA GLU A 43 -5.03 -13.88 0.50
C GLU A 43 -4.84 -13.26 1.89
N ILE A 44 -3.75 -12.51 2.11
CA ILE A 44 -3.49 -11.82 3.38
C ILE A 44 -4.53 -10.71 3.58
N GLY A 45 -4.87 -9.97 2.52
CA GLY A 45 -5.91 -8.95 2.56
C GLY A 45 -7.30 -9.51 2.84
N PHE A 46 -7.66 -10.64 2.22
CA PHE A 46 -8.92 -11.32 2.51
C PHE A 46 -9.00 -11.78 3.96
N GLN A 47 -7.91 -12.32 4.50
CA GLN A 47 -7.85 -12.74 5.89
C GLN A 47 -7.98 -11.55 6.85
N ALA A 48 -7.29 -10.43 6.56
CA ALA A 48 -7.39 -9.20 7.35
C ALA A 48 -8.81 -8.62 7.36
N LEU A 49 -9.49 -8.61 6.21
CA LEU A 49 -10.89 -8.17 6.12
C LEU A 49 -11.83 -9.08 6.92
N LYS A 50 -11.62 -10.40 6.82
CA LYS A 50 -12.40 -11.38 7.57
C LYS A 50 -12.25 -11.21 9.09
N GLU A 51 -11.04 -10.92 9.57
CA GLU A 51 -10.77 -10.60 10.98
C GLU A 51 -11.47 -9.32 11.44
N GLN A 52 -11.73 -8.40 10.52
CA GLN A 52 -12.51 -7.17 10.75
C GLN A 52 -14.03 -7.38 10.56
N GLY A 53 -14.51 -8.61 10.35
CA GLY A 53 -15.93 -8.89 10.12
C GLY A 53 -16.44 -8.45 8.74
N VAL A 54 -15.53 -8.16 7.81
CA VAL A 54 -15.82 -7.76 6.43
C VAL A 54 -15.65 -8.97 5.52
N TYR A 55 -16.74 -9.41 4.90
CA TYR A 55 -16.75 -10.55 3.99
C TYR A 55 -16.98 -10.09 2.56
N LEU A 56 -16.08 -10.52 1.68
CA LEU A 56 -16.14 -10.22 0.26
C LEU A 56 -16.73 -11.40 -0.51
N ALA A 57 -17.59 -11.11 -1.47
CA ALA A 57 -18.33 -12.14 -2.21
C ALA A 57 -17.42 -13.01 -3.09
N GLU A 58 -16.39 -12.42 -3.71
CA GLU A 58 -15.54 -13.12 -4.68
C GLU A 58 -14.03 -12.83 -4.49
N PRO A 59 -13.17 -13.88 -4.49
CA PRO A 59 -11.73 -13.74 -4.28
C PRO A 59 -10.96 -13.07 -5.42
N ASN A 60 -11.56 -12.96 -6.62
CA ASN A 60 -10.90 -12.47 -7.83
C ASN A 60 -11.50 -11.16 -8.38
N THR A 61 -12.42 -10.54 -7.65
CA THR A 61 -13.00 -9.25 -8.01
C THR A 61 -11.92 -8.21 -8.24
N VAL A 62 -12.06 -7.48 -9.35
CA VAL A 62 -11.21 -6.33 -9.66
C VAL A 62 -11.86 -5.10 -9.07
N TYR A 63 -11.12 -4.40 -8.21
CA TYR A 63 -11.51 -3.14 -7.60
C TYR A 63 -10.73 -1.99 -8.23
N GLU A 64 -11.33 -0.81 -8.18
CA GLU A 64 -10.67 0.43 -8.58
C GLU A 64 -10.05 1.10 -7.35
N MET A 65 -8.74 1.34 -7.39
CA MET A 65 -8.05 2.18 -6.42
C MET A 65 -8.19 3.64 -6.84
N ASP A 66 -8.80 4.47 -5.99
CA ASP A 66 -9.12 5.87 -6.28
C ASP A 66 -8.25 6.86 -5.50
N LYS A 67 -7.64 6.43 -4.39
CA LYS A 67 -6.75 7.27 -3.56
C LYS A 67 -5.61 6.47 -2.96
N VAL A 68 -4.48 7.15 -2.75
CA VAL A 68 -3.33 6.65 -1.99
C VAL A 68 -2.99 7.60 -0.85
N PHE A 69 -2.53 7.03 0.26
CA PHE A 69 -2.03 7.78 1.43
C PHE A 69 -0.75 7.12 1.92
N TYR A 70 0.16 7.88 2.52
CA TYR A 70 1.30 7.30 3.22
C TYR A 70 1.11 7.40 4.73
N ALA A 71 1.22 6.28 5.43
CA ALA A 71 1.00 6.14 6.87
C ALA A 71 2.26 5.65 7.60
N GLY A 72 3.45 5.88 7.03
CA GLY A 72 4.74 5.56 7.67
C GLY A 72 4.87 4.08 8.05
N ASP A 73 5.51 3.81 9.19
CA ASP A 73 5.74 2.43 9.65
C ASP A 73 4.44 1.71 10.04
N MET A 74 3.39 2.44 10.43
CA MET A 74 2.09 1.87 10.85
C MET A 74 1.43 1.05 9.74
N ALA A 75 1.38 1.57 8.51
CA ALA A 75 0.73 0.87 7.40
C ALA A 75 1.39 1.07 6.02
N GLY A 76 2.38 1.94 5.90
CA GLY A 76 3.06 2.26 4.65
C GLY A 76 2.12 2.97 3.70
N ILE A 77 2.21 2.67 2.41
CA ILE A 77 1.24 3.12 1.41
C ILE A 77 -0.11 2.41 1.66
N LEU A 78 -1.11 3.20 2.05
CA LEU A 78 -2.52 2.83 2.12
C LEU A 78 -3.21 3.17 0.80
N CYS A 79 -4.18 2.34 0.45
CA CYS A 79 -4.97 2.45 -0.77
C CYS A 79 -6.45 2.44 -0.40
N SER A 80 -7.19 3.41 -0.92
CA SER A 80 -8.66 3.38 -0.94
C SER A 80 -9.09 2.64 -2.19
N ILE A 81 -9.94 1.63 -2.03
CA ILE A 81 -10.57 0.91 -3.15
C ILE A 81 -12.09 1.02 -3.03
N SER A 82 -12.76 1.27 -4.16
CA SER A 82 -14.21 1.30 -4.21
C SER A 82 -14.76 -0.11 -4.36
N ALA A 83 -15.54 -0.58 -3.39
CA ALA A 83 -16.31 -1.81 -3.50
C ALA A 83 -17.80 -1.49 -3.66
N LYS A 84 -18.50 -2.26 -4.49
CA LYS A 84 -19.97 -2.12 -4.62
C LYS A 84 -20.65 -2.80 -3.42
N ASP A 85 -21.83 -2.33 -3.04
CA ASP A 85 -22.56 -2.86 -1.87
C ASP A 85 -22.87 -4.36 -1.99
N ALA A 86 -23.04 -4.88 -3.21
CA ALA A 86 -23.23 -6.31 -3.46
C ALA A 86 -21.96 -7.16 -3.23
N GLU A 87 -20.79 -6.53 -3.18
CA GLU A 87 -19.49 -7.20 -3.07
C GLU A 87 -19.00 -7.29 -1.62
N VAL A 88 -19.62 -6.54 -0.69
CA VAL A 88 -19.24 -6.44 0.73
C VAL A 88 -20.42 -6.77 1.63
N SER A 89 -20.31 -7.85 2.40
CA SER A 89 -21.22 -8.15 3.50
C SER A 89 -20.50 -7.85 4.82
N SER A 90 -21.00 -6.87 5.57
CA SER A 90 -20.54 -6.56 6.93
C SER A 90 -21.62 -6.91 7.96
N CYS A 91 -21.21 -7.35 9.14
CA CYS A 91 -22.11 -7.65 10.25
C CYS A 91 -22.80 -6.41 10.85
N ASP A 92 -22.29 -5.20 10.60
CA ASP A 92 -22.96 -3.95 10.95
C ASP A 92 -23.81 -3.47 9.77
N GLN A 93 -25.11 -3.80 9.85
CA GLN A 93 -26.17 -3.37 8.93
C GLN A 93 -26.65 -1.97 9.32
N ASP A 94 -25.94 -0.93 8.93
CA ASP A 94 -26.55 0.38 8.74
C ASP A 94 -25.75 1.16 7.70
N ASP A 95 -26.47 1.82 6.80
CA ASP A 95 -26.04 2.64 5.66
C ASP A 95 -25.67 1.93 4.34
N GLN A 96 -26.64 1.96 3.40
CA GLN A 96 -26.50 1.72 1.96
C GLN A 96 -25.67 2.82 1.27
N LYS A 97 -24.36 2.82 1.52
CA LYS A 97 -23.40 3.62 0.74
C LYS A 97 -22.24 2.74 0.34
N SER A 98 -21.82 2.87 -0.91
CA SER A 98 -20.60 2.25 -1.46
C SER A 98 -19.46 2.41 -0.45
N LYS A 99 -19.08 1.30 0.20
CA LYS A 99 -18.06 1.31 1.24
C LYS A 99 -16.69 1.36 0.56
N ALA A 100 -16.00 2.49 0.72
CA ALA A 100 -14.58 2.56 0.41
C ALA A 100 -13.81 1.70 1.41
N LEU A 101 -13.08 0.70 0.92
CA LEU A 101 -12.20 -0.12 1.75
C LEU A 101 -10.80 0.51 1.74
N VAL A 102 -10.23 0.74 2.92
CA VAL A 102 -8.87 1.26 3.06
C VAL A 102 -7.95 0.14 3.53
N MET A 103 -6.92 -0.18 2.77
CA MET A 103 -5.96 -1.23 3.14
C MET A 103 -4.54 -0.92 2.67
N SER A 104 -3.54 -1.52 3.32
CA SER A 104 -2.14 -1.38 2.90
C SER A 104 -1.91 -2.02 1.53
N LEU A 105 -1.04 -1.39 0.73
CA LEU A 105 -0.61 -1.88 -0.57
C LEU A 105 -0.08 -3.32 -0.52
N THR A 106 0.45 -3.79 0.61
CA THR A 106 0.89 -5.19 0.81
C THR A 106 -0.24 -6.22 0.77
N HIS A 107 -1.50 -5.80 0.90
CA HIS A 107 -2.69 -6.65 0.83
C HIS A 107 -3.30 -6.72 -0.58
N LEU A 108 -2.69 -6.04 -1.55
CA LEU A 108 -3.19 -5.94 -2.92
C LEU A 108 -2.32 -6.72 -3.91
N ARG A 109 -2.92 -7.10 -5.03
CA ARG A 109 -2.28 -7.62 -6.25
C ARG A 109 -2.59 -6.66 -7.38
N ILE A 110 -1.56 -6.29 -8.13
CA ILE A 110 -1.68 -5.46 -9.32
C ILE A 110 -1.43 -6.32 -10.55
N ASP A 111 -2.19 -6.02 -11.60
CA ASP A 111 -2.04 -6.66 -12.90
C ASP A 111 -0.59 -6.56 -13.41
N THR A 112 -0.06 -7.66 -13.93
CA THR A 112 1.29 -7.72 -14.51
C THR A 112 1.50 -6.70 -15.64
N SER A 113 0.43 -6.32 -16.35
CA SER A 113 0.48 -5.37 -17.46
C SER A 113 0.61 -3.92 -17.01
N HIS A 114 0.37 -3.60 -15.73
CA HIS A 114 0.45 -2.23 -15.24
C HIS A 114 1.91 -1.73 -15.24
N PRO A 115 2.21 -0.49 -15.68
CA PRO A 115 3.58 0.02 -15.74
C PRO A 115 4.32 0.01 -14.39
N LEU A 116 3.58 0.17 -13.28
CA LEU A 116 4.12 0.15 -11.93
C LEU A 116 4.17 -1.23 -11.28
N ALA A 117 3.71 -2.30 -11.96
CA ALA A 117 3.58 -3.63 -11.35
C ALA A 117 4.90 -4.14 -10.73
N THR A 118 6.03 -3.93 -11.42
CA THR A 118 7.35 -4.33 -10.94
C THR A 118 7.75 -3.56 -9.68
N LYS A 119 7.64 -2.23 -9.69
CA LYS A 119 7.98 -1.38 -8.54
C LYS A 119 7.09 -1.70 -7.33
N ILE A 120 5.80 -1.93 -7.56
CA ILE A 120 4.85 -2.24 -6.49
C ILE A 120 5.18 -3.60 -5.87
N ARG A 121 5.47 -4.63 -6.67
CA ARG A 121 5.91 -5.93 -6.14
C ARG A 121 7.21 -5.85 -5.36
N GLU A 122 8.16 -5.05 -5.83
CA GLU A 122 9.40 -4.81 -5.09
C GLU A 122 9.13 -4.15 -3.73
N TYR A 123 8.31 -3.11 -3.69
CA TYR A 123 7.86 -2.49 -2.45
C TYR A 123 7.19 -3.48 -1.51
N GLN A 124 6.20 -4.23 -2.00
CA GLN A 124 5.46 -5.21 -1.21
C GLN A 124 6.40 -6.26 -0.60
N LYS A 125 7.35 -6.78 -1.40
CA LYS A 125 8.34 -7.77 -0.95
C LYS A 125 9.26 -7.19 0.13
N LEU A 126 9.83 -6.01 -0.11
CA LEU A 126 10.77 -5.37 0.82
C LEU A 126 10.08 -5.03 2.15
N ARG A 127 8.88 -4.45 2.09
CA ARG A 127 8.10 -4.10 3.27
C ARG A 127 7.69 -5.33 4.07
N SER A 128 7.12 -6.35 3.45
CA SER A 128 6.71 -7.58 4.15
C SER A 128 7.87 -8.27 4.86
N MET A 129 9.06 -8.32 4.22
CA MET A 129 10.27 -8.83 4.86
C MET A 129 10.67 -7.99 6.09
N ARG A 130 10.62 -6.66 5.99
CA ARG A 130 11.00 -5.78 7.11
C ARG A 130 10.00 -5.80 8.25
N LEU A 131 8.70 -5.88 7.95
CA LEU A 131 7.65 -6.11 8.95
C LEU A 131 7.88 -7.42 9.70
N ALA A 132 8.22 -8.51 9.00
CA ALA A 132 8.52 -9.79 9.65
C ALA A 132 9.74 -9.69 10.61
N ILE A 133 10.79 -8.96 10.22
CA ILE A 133 11.95 -8.72 11.09
C ILE A 133 11.54 -7.89 12.32
N ALA A 134 10.82 -6.79 12.13
CA ALA A 134 10.36 -5.92 13.20
C ALA A 134 9.47 -6.68 14.20
N ASN A 135 8.51 -7.44 13.70
CA ASN A 135 7.60 -8.24 14.52
C ASN A 135 8.29 -9.40 15.26
N SER A 136 9.46 -9.84 14.79
CA SER A 136 10.28 -10.84 15.50
C SER A 136 11.07 -10.28 16.69
N GLY A 137 10.98 -8.96 16.95
CA GLY A 137 11.75 -8.27 18.00
C GLY A 137 13.23 -8.04 17.64
N ARG A 138 13.64 -8.34 16.41
CA ARG A 138 15.01 -8.10 15.93
C ARG A 138 15.16 -6.66 15.47
N THR A 139 16.31 -6.05 15.76
CA THR A 139 16.63 -4.69 15.29
C THR A 139 16.76 -4.66 13.77
N LEU A 140 16.03 -3.74 13.14
CA LEU A 140 16.17 -3.48 11.71
C LEU A 140 17.52 -2.84 11.42
N LYS A 141 18.24 -3.38 10.43
CA LYS A 141 19.40 -2.69 9.89
C LYS A 141 18.94 -1.42 9.15
N PRO A 142 19.67 -0.30 9.29
CA PRO A 142 19.42 0.91 8.51
C PRO A 142 19.37 0.60 7.02
N ILE A 143 18.42 1.20 6.32
CA ILE A 143 18.29 1.03 4.88
C ILE A 143 19.45 1.76 4.21
N LYS A 144 20.32 0.99 3.54
CA LYS A 144 21.37 1.56 2.70
C LYS A 144 20.74 1.85 1.34
N SER A 145 20.44 3.11 1.06
CA SER A 145 20.03 3.49 -0.29
C SER A 145 21.14 3.09 -1.27
N LYS A 146 20.76 2.41 -2.37
CA LYS A 146 21.71 2.13 -3.46
C LYS A 146 22.08 3.48 -4.06
N LYS A 147 23.20 4.07 -3.63
CA LYS A 147 23.86 5.14 -4.40
C LYS A 147 24.09 4.58 -5.79
N ASN A 148 23.46 5.16 -6.80
CA ASN A 148 23.75 4.87 -8.20
C ASN A 148 25.27 4.96 -8.37
N LYS A 149 25.93 3.82 -8.65
CA LYS A 149 27.30 3.83 -9.15
C LYS A 149 27.22 4.46 -10.54
N LYS A 150 27.23 5.79 -10.64
CA LYS A 150 27.65 6.45 -11.87
C LYS A 150 29.08 5.99 -12.09
N GLY A 151 29.24 5.04 -13.01
CA GLY A 151 30.56 4.69 -13.52
C GLY A 151 31.16 5.96 -14.09
N PHE A 152 32.18 6.50 -13.44
CA PHE A 152 33.14 7.36 -14.10
C PHE A 152 34.01 6.42 -14.93
N GLY A 153 33.56 6.12 -16.15
CA GLY A 153 34.36 5.52 -17.19
C GLY A 153 34.84 6.65 -18.09
N ALA A 154 36.16 6.89 -18.05
CA ALA A 154 36.91 7.73 -18.97
C ALA A 154 36.97 7.09 -20.37
#